data_AF-A0A1Y3AX38-F1
#
_entry.id   AF-A0A1Y3AX38-F1
#
_cell.length_a   1.000
_cell.length_b   1.000
_cell.length_c   1.000
_cell.angle_alpha   90.00
_cell.angle_beta   90.00
_cell.angle_gamma   90.00
#
_symmetry.space_group_name_H-M   'P 1'
#
loop_
_entity.id
_entity.type
_entity.pdbx_description
1 polymer ?
#
loop_
_entity_poly.entity_id
_entity_poly.type
_entity_poly.pdbx_seq_one_letter_code
_entity_poly.pdbx_strand_id
1 'polypeptide(L)'
;MEILNNLFVTFDKIVNKYDVYKVETIGDAYLAVSGLPNRNTNHAEQIAFLALEFIYCTSHFKIDHMPNIPLRIRVGIHTGSVIAGVVGLNNPRYCLFGDSVNVASRLESTYVII
;
A
#
# COMPACT_ATOMS: atom_id res chain seq x y z
N MET A 1 16.24 9.19 -4.55
CA MET A 1 16.08 8.07 -3.59
C MET A 1 15.59 8.53 -2.23
N GLU A 2 16.14 9.62 -1.68
CA GLU A 2 15.80 10.09 -0.33
C GLU A 2 14.31 10.46 -0.12
N ILE A 3 13.66 11.11 -1.10
CA ILE A 3 12.21 11.41 -1.03
C ILE A 3 11.38 10.15 -0.86
N LEU A 4 11.58 9.16 -1.74
CA LEU A 4 10.80 7.92 -1.74
C LEU A 4 11.01 7.14 -0.45
N ASN A 5 12.25 7.11 0.05
CA ASN A 5 12.57 6.49 1.33
C ASN A 5 11.83 7.20 2.48
N ASN A 6 11.89 8.53 2.55
CA ASN A 6 11.23 9.29 3.61
C ASN A 6 9.69 9.15 3.55
N LEU A 7 9.13 9.08 2.34
CA LEU A 7 7.71 8.79 2.14
C LEU A 7 7.35 7.40 2.64
N PHE A 8 8.09 6.36 2.25
CA PHE A 8 7.83 4.98 2.67
C PHE A 8 8.03 4.78 4.17
N VAL A 9 9.01 5.43 4.79
CA VAL A 9 9.14 5.44 6.27
C VAL A 9 7.91 6.07 6.93
N THR A 10 7.31 7.08 6.29
CA THR A 10 6.08 7.70 6.80
C THR A 10 4.88 6.78 6.62
N PHE A 11 4.77 6.12 5.47
CA PHE A 11 3.73 5.11 5.21
C PHE A 11 3.84 3.93 6.17
N ASP A 12 5.04 3.43 6.45
CA ASP A 12 5.27 2.34 7.41
C ASP A 12 4.75 2.73 8.81
N LYS A 13 4.96 3.97 9.25
CA LYS A 13 4.42 4.47 10.53
C LYS A 13 2.89 4.52 10.54
N ILE A 14 2.27 4.89 9.42
CA ILE A 14 0.81 4.95 9.30
C ILE A 14 0.23 3.53 9.27
N VAL A 15 0.81 2.61 8.49
CA VAL A 15 0.37 1.20 8.41
C VAL A 15 0.32 0.56 9.80
N ASN A 16 1.30 0.84 10.66
CA ASN A 16 1.34 0.32 12.03
C ASN A 16 0.15 0.76 12.92
N LYS A 17 -0.64 1.76 12.51
CA LYS A 17 -1.86 2.18 13.23
C LYS A 17 -3.08 1.32 12.88
N TYR A 18 -3.01 0.56 11.80
CA TYR A 18 -4.10 -0.23 11.27
C TYR A 18 -3.75 -1.72 11.27
N ASP A 19 -4.76 -2.60 11.33
CA ASP A 19 -4.57 -4.02 11.07
C ASP A 19 -4.38 -4.29 9.57
N VAL A 20 -3.21 -3.90 9.07
CA VAL A 20 -2.78 -4.01 7.69
C VAL A 20 -1.34 -4.54 7.65
N TYR A 21 -1.11 -5.50 6.77
CA TYR A 21 0.20 -6.05 6.49
C TYR A 21 0.80 -5.42 5.23
N LYS A 22 2.02 -4.87 5.33
CA LYS A 22 2.82 -4.45 4.19
C LYS A 22 3.40 -5.68 3.49
N VAL A 23 3.08 -5.85 2.22
CA VAL A 23 3.47 -7.04 1.44
C VAL A 23 4.87 -6.82 0.87
N GLU A 24 4.99 -5.93 -0.11
CA GLU A 24 6.23 -5.61 -0.80
C GLU A 24 6.17 -4.18 -1.37
N THR A 25 7.32 -3.69 -1.81
CA THR A 25 7.45 -2.47 -2.62
C THR A 25 7.90 -2.86 -4.02
N ILE A 26 7.23 -2.35 -5.06
CA ILE A 26 7.57 -2.62 -6.46
C ILE A 26 7.87 -1.29 -7.14
N GLY A 27 9.15 -0.93 -7.26
CA GLY A 27 9.55 0.40 -7.72
C GLY A 27 9.09 1.48 -6.75
N ASP A 28 8.21 2.37 -7.21
CA ASP A 28 7.54 3.41 -6.42
C ASP A 28 6.18 2.98 -5.84
N ALA A 29 5.70 1.79 -6.17
CA ALA A 29 4.44 1.27 -5.65
C ALA A 29 4.59 0.64 -4.25
N TYR A 30 3.61 0.92 -3.40
CA TYR A 30 3.49 0.39 -2.04
C TYR A 30 2.30 -0.56 -1.95
N LEU A 31 2.54 -1.86 -1.74
CA LEU A 31 1.49 -2.88 -1.66
C LEU A 31 1.19 -3.27 -0.21
N ALA A 32 -0.08 -3.19 0.16
CA ALA A 32 -0.57 -3.53 1.49
C ALA A 32 -1.88 -4.33 1.43
N VAL A 33 -2.12 -5.17 2.44
CA VAL A 33 -3.30 -6.04 2.52
C VAL A 33 -3.82 -6.12 3.96
N SER A 34 -5.13 -6.24 4.14
CA SER A 34 -5.75 -6.56 5.43
C SER A 34 -6.49 -7.89 5.33
N GLY A 35 -6.60 -8.61 6.45
CA GLY A 35 -7.14 -9.97 6.50
C GLY A 35 -6.15 -11.07 6.16
N LEU A 36 -4.86 -10.73 6.01
CA LEU A 36 -3.74 -11.64 5.91
C LEU A 36 -2.52 -11.12 6.70
N PRO A 37 -1.68 -12.00 7.27
CA PRO A 37 -1.86 -13.46 7.34
C PRO A 37 -2.97 -13.88 8.30
N ASN A 38 -3.37 -13.00 9.21
CA ASN A 38 -4.47 -13.22 10.14
C ASN A 38 -5.76 -12.67 9.56
N ARG A 39 -6.84 -13.45 9.67
CA ARG A 39 -8.15 -13.04 9.19
C ARG A 39 -8.67 -11.86 10.02
N ASN A 40 -9.14 -10.83 9.34
CA ASN A 40 -9.79 -9.65 9.90
C ASN A 40 -11.17 -9.51 9.26
N THR A 41 -12.23 -9.30 10.04
CA THR A 41 -13.60 -9.10 9.53
C THR A 41 -13.83 -7.70 8.98
N ASN A 42 -13.03 -6.73 9.44
CA ASN A 42 -13.13 -5.31 9.07
C ASN A 42 -12.04 -4.93 8.06
N HIS A 43 -11.50 -5.90 7.31
CA HIS A 43 -10.36 -5.72 6.42
C HIS A 43 -10.56 -4.60 5.38
N ALA A 44 -11.79 -4.46 4.87
CA ALA A 44 -12.13 -3.45 3.88
C ALA A 44 -12.09 -2.03 4.47
N GLU A 45 -12.61 -1.87 5.69
CA GLU A 45 -12.61 -0.61 6.43
C GLU A 45 -11.18 -0.18 6.77
N GLN A 46 -10.36 -1.11 7.28
CA GLN A 46 -8.95 -0.84 7.61
C GLN A 46 -8.15 -0.35 6.39
N ILE A 47 -8.33 -0.98 5.23
CA ILE A 47 -7.64 -0.57 3.99
C ILE A 47 -8.16 0.77 3.46
N ALA A 48 -9.46 1.02 3.56
CA ALA A 48 -10.05 2.30 3.15
C ALA A 48 -9.51 3.46 4.01
N PHE A 49 -9.47 3.30 5.34
CA PHE A 49 -8.90 4.32 6.22
C PHE A 49 -7.41 4.55 5.98
N LEU A 50 -6.65 3.46 5.79
CA LEU A 50 -5.24 3.57 5.44
C LEU A 50 -5.02 4.39 4.15
N ALA A 51 -5.80 4.12 3.11
CA ALA A 51 -5.74 4.85 1.85
C ALA A 51 -6.02 6.35 2.03
N LEU A 52 -7.03 6.70 2.82
CA LEU A 52 -7.34 8.09 3.15
C LEU A 52 -6.19 8.77 3.91
N GLU A 53 -5.59 8.09 4.89
CA GLU A 53 -4.46 8.65 5.64
C GLU A 53 -3.21 8.80 4.77
N PHE A 54 -2.97 7.89 3.81
CA PHE A 54 -1.90 8.02 2.82
C PHE A 54 -2.09 9.24 1.93
N ILE A 55 -3.30 9.45 1.39
CA ILE A 55 -3.62 10.61 0.55
C ILE A 55 -3.43 11.90 1.35
N TYR A 56 -3.97 11.94 2.58
CA TYR A 56 -3.83 13.08 3.48
C TYR A 56 -2.37 13.39 3.79
N CYS A 57 -1.59 12.39 4.21
CA CYS A 57 -0.19 12.57 4.56
C CYS A 57 0.65 13.02 3.36
N THR A 58 0.40 12.45 2.18
CA THR A 58 1.12 12.82 0.95
C THR A 58 0.86 14.28 0.58
N SER A 59 -0.37 14.78 0.76
CA SER A 59 -0.70 16.18 0.47
C SER A 59 0.03 17.19 1.37
N HIS A 60 0.49 16.76 2.55
CA HIS A 60 1.25 17.57 3.51
C HIS A 60 2.75 17.21 3.52
N PHE A 61 3.18 16.26 2.69
CA PHE A 61 4.56 15.81 2.64
C PHE A 61 5.43 16.87 1.97
N LYS A 62 6.42 17.38 2.72
CA LYS A 62 7.36 18.39 2.21
C LYS A 62 8.59 17.70 1.63
N ILE A 63 8.99 18.14 0.45
CA ILE A 63 10.23 17.73 -0.21
C ILE A 63 11.27 18.81 0.08
N ASP A 64 12.35 18.48 0.80
CA ASP A 64 13.32 19.47 1.29
C ASP A 64 13.90 20.36 0.18
N HIS A 65 14.17 19.80 -1.00
CA HIS A 65 14.70 20.53 -2.16
C HIS A 65 13.61 21.13 -3.07
N MET A 66 12.32 20.81 -2.85
CA MET A 66 11.18 21.29 -3.64
C MET A 66 9.93 21.48 -2.76
N PRO A 67 9.98 22.39 -1.76
CA PRO A 67 8.94 22.50 -0.73
C PRO A 67 7.56 22.92 -1.24
N ASN A 68 7.49 23.50 -2.45
CA ASN A 68 6.26 24.00 -3.06
C ASN A 68 5.62 23.02 -4.06
N ILE A 69 6.25 21.86 -4.30
CA ILE A 69 5.69 20.87 -5.24
C ILE A 69 4.87 19.84 -4.44
N PRO A 70 3.54 19.80 -4.63
CA PRO A 70 2.72 18.83 -3.94
C PRO A 70 2.98 17.44 -4.50
N LEU A 71 3.33 16.50 -3.62
CA LEU A 71 3.40 15.09 -3.98
C LEU A 71 1.97 14.54 -4.14
N ARG A 72 1.76 13.72 -5.17
CA ARG A 72 0.49 13.06 -5.44
C ARG A 72 0.72 11.57 -5.58
N ILE A 73 -0.19 10.78 -5.01
CA ILE A 73 -0.23 9.34 -5.15
C ILE A 73 -1.55 8.93 -5.81
N ARG A 74 -1.55 7.73 -6.40
CA ARG A 74 -2.76 7.03 -6.81
C ARG A 74 -2.96 5.84 -5.90
N VAL A 75 -4.21 5.52 -5.60
CA VAL A 75 -4.57 4.39 -4.75
C VAL A 75 -5.65 3.58 -5.44
N GLY A 76 -5.40 2.28 -5.59
CA GLY A 76 -6.37 1.29 -6.07
C GLY A 76 -6.68 0.29 -4.96
N ILE A 77 -7.96 0.06 -4.68
CA ILE A 77 -8.42 -0.85 -3.63
C ILE A 77 -9.38 -1.86 -4.23
N HIS A 78 -9.18 -3.14 -3.92
CA HIS A 78 -10.11 -4.20 -4.29
C HIS A 78 -10.20 -5.23 -3.16
N THR A 79 -11.40 -5.80 -2.97
CA THR A 79 -11.63 -6.90 -2.03
C THR A 79 -11.95 -8.17 -2.80
N GLY A 80 -11.38 -9.29 -2.36
CA GLY A 80 -11.60 -10.59 -2.98
C GLY A 80 -10.65 -11.65 -2.45
N SER A 81 -10.79 -12.86 -2.98
CA SER A 81 -9.95 -13.99 -2.61
C SER A 81 -8.56 -13.86 -3.22
N VAL A 82 -7.54 -14.19 -2.43
CA VAL A 82 -6.14 -14.27 -2.89
C VAL A 82 -5.49 -15.53 -2.37
N ILE A 83 -4.46 -15.99 -3.08
CA ILE A 83 -3.56 -17.03 -2.63
C ILE A 83 -2.31 -16.34 -2.06
N ALA A 84 -1.89 -16.72 -0.86
CA ALA A 84 -0.73 -16.16 -0.22
C ALA A 84 0.25 -17.25 0.21
N GLY A 85 1.55 -16.99 0.09
CA GLY A 85 2.57 -17.97 0.47
C GLY A 85 3.97 -17.38 0.47
N VAL A 86 4.90 -18.10 1.10
CA VAL A 86 6.32 -17.74 1.09
C VAL A 86 7.00 -18.36 -0.11
N VAL A 87 7.64 -17.54 -0.94
CA VAL A 87 8.34 -17.95 -2.16
C VAL A 87 9.84 -17.70 -2.01
N GLY A 88 10.65 -18.66 -2.46
CA GLY A 88 12.12 -18.57 -2.49
C GLY A 88 12.79 -19.27 -1.31
N LEU A 89 13.90 -19.98 -1.60
CA LEU A 89 14.68 -20.70 -0.58
C LEU A 89 15.72 -19.80 0.10
N ASN A 90 16.42 -18.97 -0.68
CA ASN A 90 17.50 -18.11 -0.16
C ASN A 90 17.03 -16.71 0.24
N ASN A 91 15.89 -16.25 -0.30
CA ASN A 91 15.29 -14.95 0.02
C ASN A 91 13.77 -15.12 0.10
N PRO A 92 13.25 -15.67 1.21
CA PRO A 92 11.84 -15.97 1.36
C PRO A 92 11.02 -14.67 1.38
N ARG A 93 10.06 -14.56 0.46
CA ARG A 93 9.16 -13.40 0.34
C ARG A 93 7.72 -13.85 0.47
N TYR A 94 6.93 -13.12 1.26
CA TYR A 94 5.50 -13.38 1.37
C TYR A 94 4.78 -12.76 0.17
N CYS A 95 4.43 -13.59 -0.80
CA CYS A 95 3.86 -13.16 -2.07
C CYS A 95 2.35 -13.41 -2.10
N LEU A 96 1.63 -12.51 -2.77
CA LEU A 96 0.20 -12.62 -3.03
C LEU A 96 -0.04 -12.87 -4.52
N PHE A 97 -0.92 -13.81 -4.83
CA PHE A 97 -1.30 -14.18 -6.19
C PHE A 97 -2.82 -14.28 -6.32
N GLY A 98 -3.31 -14.11 -7.54
CA GLY A 98 -4.72 -14.24 -7.90
C GLY A 98 -5.28 -13.01 -8.58
N ASP A 99 -6.47 -13.16 -9.15
CA ASP A 99 -7.10 -12.12 -9.96
C ASP A 99 -7.38 -10.86 -9.17
N SER A 100 -7.69 -10.96 -7.87
CA SER A 100 -7.93 -9.79 -7.02
C SER A 100 -6.71 -8.86 -6.92
N VAL A 101 -5.48 -9.39 -6.96
CA VAL A 101 -4.26 -8.57 -6.97
C VAL A 101 -4.12 -7.83 -8.30
N ASN A 102 -4.40 -8.53 -9.41
CA ASN A 102 -4.38 -7.94 -10.76
C ASN A 102 -5.45 -6.87 -10.93
N VAL A 103 -6.65 -7.08 -10.38
CA VAL A 103 -7.74 -6.09 -10.38
C VAL A 103 -7.33 -4.87 -9.57
N ALA A 104 -6.78 -5.04 -8.35
CA ALA A 104 -6.30 -3.92 -7.53
C ALA A 104 -5.24 -3.08 -8.26
N SER A 105 -4.28 -3.73 -8.92
CA SER A 105 -3.25 -3.06 -9.74
C SER A 105 -3.87 -2.28 -10.91
N ARG A 106 -4.83 -2.89 -11.63
CA ARG A 106 -5.55 -2.18 -12.70
C ARG A 106 -6.36 -1.00 -12.19
N LEU A 107 -6.92 -1.09 -10.98
CA LEU A 107 -7.62 0.03 -10.35
C LEU A 107 -6.63 1.16 -10.07
N GLU A 108 -5.46 0.91 -9.48
CA GLU A 108 -4.44 1.96 -9.29
C GLU A 108 -4.02 2.62 -10.60
N SER A 109 -3.86 1.83 -11.66
CA SER A 109 -3.38 2.32 -12.95
C SER A 109 -4.46 3.02 -13.79
N THR A 110 -5.74 2.68 -13.62
CA THR A 110 -6.84 3.21 -14.43
C THR A 110 -7.68 4.26 -13.71
N TYR A 111 -7.88 4.11 -12.40
CA TYR A 111 -8.86 4.88 -11.64
C TYR A 111 -8.25 5.43 -10.34
N VAL A 112 -8.40 6.73 -10.11
CA VAL A 112 -8.23 7.32 -8.78
C VAL A 112 -9.58 7.15 -8.07
N ILE A 113 -9.69 6.18 -7.16
CA ILE A 113 -10.83 6.11 -6.26
C ILE A 113 -10.37 6.68 -4.91
N ILE A 114 -10.99 7.80 -4.54
CA ILE A 114 -10.98 8.37 -3.19
C ILE A 114 -12.25 7.89 -2.51
#